data_AF-A0A3C1C6T3-F1
#
_entry.id   AF-A0A3C1C6T3-F1
#
_cell.length_a   1.000
_cell.length_b   1.000
_cell.length_c   1.000
_cell.angle_alpha   90.00
_cell.angle_beta   90.00
_cell.angle_gamma   90.00
#
_symmetry.space_group_name_H-M   'P 1'
#
loop_
_entity.id
_entity.type
_entity.pdbx_description
1 polymer ?
#
loop_
_entity_poly.entity_id
_entity_poly.type
_entity_poly.pdbx_seq_one_letter_code
_entity_poly.pdbx_strand_id
1 'polypeptide(L)'
;GLQVKSAGPFILNYGNPGFYFYGQQISLFQEPYRSLDTDLVGAVENETFLTTLFSTPKDAVSEPVLLDASVVVMKVTEDSEASDQEASYTKFSYPYFFQTAMENHIRNSILSSEKFKDNFNTTFAKLFMAN
;
A
#
# COMPACT_ATOMS: atom_id res chain seq x y z
N GLY A 1 -4.06 -9.84 29.83
CA GLY A 1 -2.83 -10.24 29.10
C GLY A 1 -2.90 -9.67 27.70
N LEU A 2 -1.76 -9.53 27.01
CA LEU A 2 -1.73 -9.11 25.61
C LEU A 2 -2.47 -10.15 24.74
N GLN A 3 -3.35 -9.70 23.83
CA GLN A 3 -3.92 -10.60 22.84
C GLN A 3 -2.86 -10.94 21.79
N VAL A 4 -2.67 -12.24 21.54
CA VAL A 4 -1.80 -12.73 20.48
C VAL A 4 -2.67 -13.14 19.30
N LYS A 5 -2.41 -12.55 18.13
CA LYS A 5 -3.10 -12.84 16.88
C LYS A 5 -2.08 -13.24 15.80
N SER A 6 -2.52 -13.99 14.79
CA SER A 6 -1.71 -14.31 13.62
C SER A 6 -2.19 -13.48 12.43
N ALA A 7 -1.26 -12.74 11.81
CA ALA A 7 -1.54 -11.85 10.70
C ALA A 7 -1.23 -12.47 9.32
N GLY A 8 -0.71 -13.71 9.28
CA GLY A 8 -0.30 -14.36 8.03
C GLY A 8 0.96 -13.73 7.41
N PRO A 9 1.30 -14.07 6.15
CA PRO A 9 2.45 -13.51 5.48
C PRO A 9 2.23 -12.03 5.15
N PHE A 10 3.25 -11.21 5.37
CA PHE A 10 3.29 -9.82 4.95
C PHE A 10 4.05 -9.70 3.65
N ILE A 11 3.37 -9.23 2.60
CA ILE A 11 4.00 -8.94 1.32
C ILE A 11 4.33 -7.44 1.28
N LEU A 12 5.52 -7.09 0.79
CA LEU A 12 5.89 -5.69 0.56
C LEU A 12 5.04 -5.12 -0.59
N ASN A 13 3.93 -4.47 -0.24
CA ASN A 13 2.96 -3.94 -1.20
C ASN A 13 3.03 -2.40 -1.31
N TYR A 14 4.21 -1.88 -1.64
CA TYR A 14 4.43 -0.43 -1.68
C TYR A 14 3.50 0.26 -2.69
N GLY A 15 2.75 1.26 -2.22
CA GLY A 15 1.78 2.02 -3.03
C GLY A 15 0.45 1.31 -3.29
N ASN A 16 0.21 0.16 -2.64
CA ASN A 16 -0.99 -0.67 -2.74
C ASN A 16 -1.55 -0.80 -4.18
N PRO A 17 -0.73 -1.28 -5.15
CA PRO A 17 -1.21 -1.56 -6.50
C PRO A 17 -2.46 -2.42 -6.49
N GLY A 18 -3.44 -2.01 -7.27
CA GLY A 18 -4.71 -2.71 -7.40
C GLY A 18 -5.35 -2.41 -8.74
N PHE A 19 -6.46 -3.09 -9.01
CA PHE A 19 -7.26 -2.89 -10.21
C PHE A 19 -8.72 -2.73 -9.87
N TYR A 20 -9.43 -1.99 -10.70
CA TYR A 20 -10.85 -1.78 -10.55
C TYR A 20 -11.62 -2.89 -11.25
N PHE A 21 -12.49 -3.59 -10.52
CA PHE A 21 -13.31 -4.67 -11.04
C PHE A 21 -14.72 -4.57 -10.46
N TYR A 22 -15.73 -4.49 -11.34
CA TYR A 22 -17.16 -4.39 -10.97
C TYR A 22 -17.48 -3.41 -9.83
N GLY A 23 -16.91 -2.20 -9.86
CA GLY A 23 -17.22 -1.19 -8.85
C GLY A 23 -16.37 -1.27 -7.59
N GLN A 24 -15.39 -2.19 -7.54
CA GLN A 24 -14.55 -2.42 -6.37
C GLN A 24 -13.08 -2.31 -6.75
N GLN A 25 -12.29 -1.69 -5.86
CA GLN A 25 -10.83 -1.72 -5.95
C GLN A 25 -10.35 -3.03 -5.33
N ILE A 26 -9.63 -3.82 -6.12
CA ILE A 26 -9.04 -5.10 -5.69
C ILE A 26 -7.53 -4.90 -5.61
N SER A 27 -6.98 -5.09 -4.40
CA SER A 27 -5.53 -5.07 -4.18
C SER A 27 -4.88 -6.25 -4.91
N LEU A 28 -3.73 -6.00 -5.54
CA LEU A 28 -3.00 -7.01 -6.32
C LEU A 28 -2.45 -8.14 -5.44
N PHE A 29 -2.05 -7.79 -4.22
CA PHE A 29 -1.57 -8.73 -3.21
C PHE A 29 -2.51 -8.75 -2.02
N GLN A 30 -2.47 -9.87 -1.29
CA GLN A 30 -3.17 -9.98 -0.03
C GLN A 30 -2.69 -8.91 0.94
N GLU A 31 -3.63 -8.21 1.56
CA GLU A 31 -3.33 -7.25 2.62
C GLU A 31 -2.91 -7.99 3.91
N PRO A 32 -2.09 -7.36 4.74
CA PRO A 32 -1.58 -7.93 5.99
C PRO A 32 -2.65 -8.16 7.06
N TYR A 33 -3.89 -7.76 6.80
CA TYR A 33 -5.03 -8.01 7.66
C TYR A 33 -6.13 -8.70 6.86
N ARG A 34 -6.76 -9.70 7.49
CA ARG A 34 -8.05 -10.19 7.01
C ARG A 34 -9.09 -9.12 7.36
N SER A 35 -10.10 -8.94 6.52
CA SER A 35 -11.08 -7.83 6.52
C SER A 35 -11.85 -7.53 7.83
N LEU A 36 -11.53 -8.21 8.94
CA LEU A 36 -12.12 -8.03 10.26
C LEU A 36 -11.12 -7.62 11.35
N ASP A 37 -9.81 -7.55 11.05
CA ASP A 37 -8.81 -7.08 12.02
C ASP A 37 -8.59 -5.56 11.89
N THR A 38 -9.28 -4.80 12.74
CA THR A 38 -9.12 -3.34 12.82
C THR A 38 -7.78 -2.91 13.41
N ASP A 39 -7.05 -3.83 14.05
CA ASP A 39 -5.81 -3.53 14.77
C ASP A 39 -4.63 -3.23 13.83
N LEU A 40 -4.71 -3.61 12.55
CA LEU A 40 -3.65 -3.41 11.55
C LEU A 40 -4.05 -2.39 10.45
N VAL A 41 -5.11 -1.62 10.69
CA VAL A 41 -5.52 -0.54 9.79
C VAL A 41 -4.37 0.46 9.63
N GLY A 42 -4.08 0.82 8.37
CA GLY A 42 -2.99 1.76 8.02
C GLY A 42 -1.59 1.13 7.98
N ALA A 43 -1.40 -0.12 8.39
CA ALA A 43 -0.10 -0.77 8.44
C ALA A 43 0.60 -0.87 7.07
N VAL A 44 -0.18 -1.03 5.99
CA VAL A 44 0.32 -1.16 4.60
C VAL A 44 0.98 0.09 4.05
N GLU A 45 0.63 1.27 4.57
CA GLU A 45 1.15 2.57 4.11
C GLU A 45 2.10 3.22 5.12
N ASN A 46 2.22 2.63 6.33
CA ASN A 46 3.06 3.15 7.39
C ASN A 46 4.52 2.67 7.19
N GLU A 47 5.39 3.57 6.73
CA GLU A 47 6.81 3.28 6.52
C GLU A 47 7.50 2.75 7.78
N THR A 48 7.22 3.34 8.95
CA THR A 48 7.81 2.90 10.23
C THR A 48 7.41 1.45 10.56
N PHE A 49 6.15 1.10 10.32
CA PHE A 49 5.66 -0.26 10.48
C PHE A 49 6.38 -1.23 9.54
N LEU A 50 6.41 -0.94 8.24
CA LEU A 50 7.04 -1.80 7.23
C LEU A 50 8.54 -1.97 7.51
N THR A 51 9.26 -0.89 7.76
CA THR A 51 10.70 -0.94 8.07
C THR A 51 10.96 -1.74 9.33
N THR A 52 10.18 -1.53 10.39
CA THR A 52 10.33 -2.28 11.65
C THR A 52 10.10 -3.77 11.44
N LEU A 53 9.00 -4.14 10.76
CA LEU A 53 8.67 -5.53 10.48
C LEU A 53 9.76 -6.23 9.65
N PHE A 54 10.13 -5.66 8.50
CA PHE A 54 11.10 -6.27 7.59
C PHE A 54 12.56 -6.20 8.07
N SER A 55 12.85 -5.39 9.11
CA SER A 55 14.17 -5.36 9.77
C SER A 55 14.24 -6.24 11.02
N THR A 56 13.10 -6.71 11.53
CA THR A 56 13.06 -7.57 12.73
C THR A 56 13.55 -8.97 12.36
N PRO A 57 14.57 -9.52 13.05
CA PRO A 57 15.03 -10.88 12.78
C PRO A 57 13.96 -11.94 13.03
N LYS A 58 14.10 -13.10 12.37
CA LYS A 58 13.29 -14.28 12.67
C LYS A 58 13.35 -14.63 14.16
N ASP A 59 12.20 -15.03 14.70
CA ASP A 59 11.94 -15.33 16.11
C ASP A 59 12.13 -14.17 17.10
N ALA A 60 12.55 -12.99 16.64
CA ALA A 60 12.62 -11.79 17.46
C ALA A 60 11.25 -11.12 17.57
N VAL A 61 11.09 -10.39 18.67
CA VAL A 61 9.96 -9.51 18.93
C VAL A 61 10.37 -8.10 18.48
N SER A 62 9.53 -7.45 17.69
CA SER A 62 9.79 -6.10 17.20
C SER A 62 9.69 -5.06 18.32
N GLU A 63 10.24 -3.88 18.06
CA GLU A 63 9.87 -2.70 18.83
C GLU A 63 8.37 -2.39 18.65
N PRO A 64 7.71 -1.73 19.63
CA PRO A 64 6.32 -1.31 19.49
C PRO A 64 6.16 -0.29 18.37
N VAL A 65 5.18 -0.50 17.50
CA VAL A 65 4.84 0.44 16.43
C VAL A 65 3.45 1.01 16.68
N LEU A 66 3.35 2.35 16.60
CA LEU A 66 2.07 3.04 16.62
C LEU A 66 1.43 2.99 15.23
N LEU A 67 0.24 2.42 15.17
CA LEU A 67 -0.69 2.50 14.04
C LEU A 67 -1.84 3.46 14.41
N ASP A 68 -2.72 3.74 13.45
CA ASP A 68 -3.78 4.74 13.61
C ASP A 68 -4.72 4.43 14.80
N ALA A 69 -5.00 3.15 15.04
CA ALA A 69 -5.96 2.70 16.04
C ALA A 69 -5.34 1.89 17.19
N SER A 70 -4.04 1.56 17.12
CA SER A 70 -3.44 0.56 17.99
C SER A 70 -1.93 0.75 18.14
N VAL A 71 -1.37 0.16 19.20
CA VAL A 71 0.07 -0.07 19.33
C VAL A 71 0.30 -1.57 19.18
N VAL A 72 1.12 -1.96 18.21
CA VAL A 72 1.35 -3.37 17.88
C VAL A 72 2.80 -3.76 18.11
N VAL A 73 2.99 -5.02 18.49
CA VAL A 73 4.28 -5.68 18.61
C VAL A 73 4.19 -6.96 17.80
N MET A 74 5.19 -7.23 16.97
CA MET A 74 5.19 -8.34 16.03
C MET A 74 6.26 -9.35 16.43
N LYS A 75 5.98 -10.64 16.25
CA LYS A 75 6.99 -11.69 16.30
C LYS A 75 7.07 -12.34 14.94
N VAL A 76 8.22 -12.25 14.28
CA VAL A 76 8.43 -12.88 12.97
C VAL A 76 8.63 -14.38 13.18
N THR A 77 7.64 -15.20 12.85
CA THR A 77 7.69 -16.65 13.11
C THR A 77 8.33 -17.44 11.99
N GLU A 78 8.25 -16.95 10.77
CA GLU A 78 8.67 -17.69 9.57
C GLU A 78 9.04 -16.73 8.44
N ASP A 79 10.01 -17.15 7.64
CA ASP A 79 10.35 -16.64 6.33
C ASP A 79 10.27 -17.81 5.34
N SER A 80 9.45 -17.68 4.31
CA SER A 80 9.26 -18.72 3.29
C SER A 80 9.45 -18.11 1.91
N GLU A 81 10.12 -18.84 1.03
CA GLU A 81 10.11 -18.48 -0.39
C GLU A 81 8.69 -18.62 -0.95
N ALA A 82 8.33 -17.69 -1.83
CA ALA A 82 7.09 -17.80 -2.59
C ALA A 82 7.17 -19.02 -3.53
N SER A 83 6.04 -19.65 -3.82
CA SER A 83 6.00 -20.71 -4.83
C SER A 83 6.41 -20.18 -6.21
N ASP A 84 6.87 -21.07 -7.10
CA ASP A 84 7.24 -20.69 -8.49
C ASP A 84 6.10 -19.95 -9.21
N GLN A 85 4.85 -20.34 -8.93
CA GLN A 85 3.67 -19.69 -9.50
C GLN A 85 3.49 -18.26 -8.98
N GLU A 86 3.58 -18.06 -7.66
CA GLU A 86 3.48 -16.74 -7.03
C GLU A 86 4.63 -15.82 -7.44
N ALA A 87 5.84 -16.36 -7.51
CA ALA A 87 7.03 -15.64 -7.96
C ALA A 87 6.90 -15.22 -9.43
N SER A 88 6.44 -16.12 -10.31
CA SER A 88 6.21 -15.82 -11.73
C SER A 88 5.09 -14.79 -11.93
N TYR A 89 3.98 -14.94 -11.22
CA TYR A 89 2.87 -13.96 -11.24
C TYR A 89 3.35 -12.58 -10.78
N THR A 90 4.05 -12.51 -9.65
CA THR A 90 4.62 -11.26 -9.12
C THR A 90 5.55 -10.62 -10.15
N LYS A 91 6.48 -11.39 -10.74
CA LYS A 91 7.41 -10.89 -11.75
C LYS A 91 6.72 -10.32 -12.99
N PHE A 92 5.59 -10.90 -13.39
CA PHE A 92 4.84 -10.44 -14.57
C PHE A 92 3.91 -9.26 -14.26
N SER A 93 3.16 -9.33 -13.16
CA SER A 93 2.11 -8.37 -12.84
C SER A 93 2.63 -7.11 -12.14
N TYR A 94 3.60 -7.25 -11.23
CA TYR A 94 4.06 -6.13 -10.40
C TYR A 94 4.52 -4.90 -11.20
N PRO A 95 5.34 -5.02 -12.27
CA PRO A 95 5.80 -3.86 -13.02
C PRO A 95 4.65 -3.03 -13.63
N TYR A 96 3.62 -3.69 -14.13
CA TYR A 96 2.48 -3.02 -14.78
C TYR A 96 1.64 -2.23 -13.77
N PHE A 97 1.30 -2.85 -12.65
CA PHE A 97 0.50 -2.19 -11.62
C PHE A 97 1.29 -1.16 -10.84
N PHE A 98 2.60 -1.39 -10.63
CA PHE A 98 3.49 -0.40 -10.04
C PHE A 98 3.59 0.86 -10.89
N GLN A 99 3.72 0.72 -12.22
CA GLN A 99 3.73 1.89 -13.11
C GLN A 99 2.43 2.69 -13.00
N THR A 100 1.29 2.01 -12.98
CA THR A 100 -0.02 2.66 -12.80
C THR A 100 -0.11 3.38 -11.45
N ALA A 101 0.33 2.75 -10.35
CA ALA A 101 0.36 3.35 -9.02
C ALA A 101 1.26 4.59 -8.97
N MET A 102 2.44 4.51 -9.59
CA MET A 102 3.38 5.63 -9.69
C MET A 102 2.82 6.81 -10.47
N GLU A 103 2.18 6.57 -11.62
CA GLU A 103 1.54 7.61 -12.42
C GLU A 103 0.41 8.31 -11.64
N ASN A 104 -0.40 7.55 -10.90
CA ASN A 104 -1.43 8.09 -10.02
C ASN A 104 -0.83 8.91 -8.88
N HIS A 105 0.23 8.41 -8.23
CA HIS A 105 0.91 9.11 -7.16
C HIS A 105 1.51 10.45 -7.63
N ILE A 106 2.20 10.46 -8.77
CA ILE A 106 2.75 11.69 -9.38
C ILE A 106 1.63 12.67 -9.70
N ARG A 107 0.56 12.20 -10.34
CA ARG A 107 -0.61 13.04 -10.66
C ARG A 107 -1.19 13.68 -9.39
N ASN A 108 -1.46 12.88 -8.37
CA ASN A 108 -2.05 13.36 -7.13
C ASN A 108 -1.13 14.35 -6.41
N SER A 109 0.17 14.07 -6.34
CA SER A 109 1.18 14.96 -5.75
C SER A 109 1.28 16.31 -6.48
N ILE A 110 1.09 16.33 -7.80
CA ILE A 110 1.02 17.58 -8.56
C ILE A 110 -0.29 18.32 -8.25
N LEU A 111 -1.43 17.64 -8.32
CA LEU A 111 -2.75 18.26 -8.15
C LEU A 111 -3.01 18.75 -6.72
N SER A 112 -2.44 18.10 -5.70
CA SER A 112 -2.55 18.50 -4.30
C SER A 112 -1.51 19.54 -3.87
N SER A 113 -0.55 19.88 -4.73
CA SER A 113 0.48 20.86 -4.42
C SER A 113 -0.12 22.24 -4.22
N GLU A 114 0.28 22.95 -3.16
CA GLU A 114 -0.06 24.37 -2.96
C GLU A 114 0.41 25.27 -4.11
N LYS A 115 1.39 24.81 -4.90
CA LYS A 115 1.90 25.54 -6.08
C LYS A 115 1.05 25.32 -7.33
N PHE A 116 0.14 24.34 -7.32
CA PHE A 116 -0.71 24.05 -8.46
C PHE A 116 -1.76 25.15 -8.64
N LYS A 117 -1.87 25.67 -9.87
CA LYS A 117 -2.88 26.66 -10.25
C LYS A 117 -3.75 26.07 -11.35
N ASP A 118 -4.98 25.70 -11.02
CA ASP A 118 -5.94 25.23 -12.01
C ASP A 118 -6.47 26.40 -12.84
N ASN A 119 -5.95 26.51 -14.06
CA ASN A 119 -6.42 27.47 -15.06
C ASN A 119 -7.01 26.77 -16.29
N PHE A 120 -7.37 25.48 -16.18
CA PHE A 120 -7.80 24.69 -17.34
C PHE A 120 -9.02 25.31 -17.99
N ASN A 121 -10.09 25.53 -17.22
CA ASN A 121 -11.35 26.07 -17.74
C ASN A 121 -11.19 27.48 -18.34
N THR A 122 -10.45 28.36 -17.66
CA THR A 122 -10.18 29.72 -18.16
C THR A 122 -9.40 29.70 -19.47
N THR A 123 -8.39 28.85 -19.57
CA THR A 123 -7.56 28.73 -20.78
C THR A 123 -8.33 28.09 -21.92
N PHE A 124 -9.09 27.02 -21.63
CA PHE A 124 -9.95 26.35 -22.60
C PHE A 124 -11.00 27.31 -23.18
N ALA A 125 -11.71 28.05 -22.33
CA ALA A 125 -12.69 29.04 -22.76
C ALA A 125 -12.07 30.09 -23.69
N LYS A 126 -10.91 30.62 -23.31
CA LYS A 126 -10.19 31.62 -24.10
C LYS A 126 -9.78 31.10 -25.48
N LEU A 127 -9.33 29.85 -25.57
CA LEU A 127 -8.81 29.27 -26.82
C LEU A 127 -9.91 28.72 -27.73
N PHE A 128 -11.01 28.21 -27.16
CA PHE A 128 -11.98 27.39 -27.90
C PHE A 128 -13.43 27.89 -27.87
N MET A 129 -13.80 28.81 -26.97
CA MET A 129 -15.17 29.32 -26.85
C MET A 129 -15.31 30.81 -27.20
N ALA A 130 -14.21 31.52 -27.41
CA ALA A 130 -14.22 32.94 -27.77
C ALA A 130 -14.37 33.22 -29.29
N ASN A 131 -14.80 32.22 -30.07
CA ASN A 131 -15.21 32.37 -31.48
C ASN A 131 -16.72 32.19 -31.61
#